data_AF-A0A369W8V0-F1
#
_entry.id   AF-A0A369W8V0-F1
#
_cell.length_a   1.000
_cell.length_b   1.000
_cell.length_c   1.000
_cell.angle_alpha   90.00
_cell.angle_beta   90.00
_cell.angle_gamma   90.00
#
_symmetry.space_group_name_H-M   'P 1'
#
loop_
_entity.id
_entity.type
_entity.pdbx_description
1 polymer ?
#
loop_
_entity_poly.entity_id
_entity_poly.type
_entity_poly.pdbx_seq_one_letter_code
_entity_poly.pdbx_strand_id
1 'polypeptide(L)'
;MALAILYGSPESKRKYWLAAKIFTGFITLLLVLEAIAASVCVPKYESIFTGFGAKLPLFTEVIVASTFWIWLLPLTALGIIYQRMPEGKSYVLPVLFIFVLGVLYLPAALYGLYLPVWELAEAQAQ
;
A
#
# COMPACT_ATOMS: atom_id res chain seq x y z
N MET A 1 -4.58 -16.22 43.76
CA MET A 1 -4.17 -14.82 43.49
C MET A 1 -3.09 -14.70 42.40
N ALA A 2 -2.11 -15.61 42.31
CA ALA A 2 -1.05 -15.57 41.29
C ALA A 2 -1.49 -15.84 39.84
N LEU A 3 -2.57 -16.59 39.62
CA LEU A 3 -3.08 -16.91 38.27
C LEU A 3 -3.73 -15.72 37.52
N ALA A 4 -4.23 -14.72 38.25
CA ALA A 4 -4.85 -13.52 37.66
C ALA A 4 -3.83 -12.48 37.16
N ILE A 5 -2.56 -12.60 37.55
CA ILE A 5 -1.48 -11.70 37.12
C ILE A 5 -0.91 -12.17 35.77
N LEU A 6 -0.91 -13.49 35.52
CA LEU A 6 -0.46 -14.08 34.25
C LEU A 6 -1.51 -13.93 33.13
N TYR A 7 -2.80 -14.00 33.50
CA TYR A 7 -3.90 -13.71 32.58
C TYR A 7 -4.24 -12.23 32.68
N GLY A 8 -3.57 -11.40 31.86
CA GLY A 8 -3.82 -9.96 31.80
C GLY A 8 -5.31 -9.62 31.91
N SER A 9 -5.62 -8.62 32.75
CA SER A 9 -6.99 -8.32 33.15
C SER A 9 -7.92 -8.19 31.93
N PRO A 10 -9.22 -8.54 32.05
CA PRO A 10 -10.18 -8.39 30.94
C PRO A 10 -10.19 -6.96 30.37
N GLU A 11 -9.94 -5.98 31.24
CA GLU A 11 -9.80 -4.57 30.88
C GLU A 11 -8.55 -4.30 30.02
N SER A 12 -7.41 -4.95 30.32
CA SER A 12 -6.19 -4.82 29.51
C SER A 12 -6.39 -5.42 28.12
N LYS A 13 -6.96 -6.64 28.02
CA LYS A 13 -7.28 -7.29 26.74
C LYS A 13 -8.19 -6.42 25.86
N ARG A 14 -9.21 -5.77 26.44
CA ARG A 14 -10.10 -4.85 25.71
C ARG A 14 -9.36 -3.61 25.19
N LYS A 15 -8.47 -3.00 26.00
CA LYS A 15 -7.67 -1.83 25.60
C LYS A 15 -6.72 -2.18 24.45
N TYR A 16 -6.00 -3.31 24.54
CA TYR A 16 -5.12 -3.78 23.46
C TYR A 16 -5.89 -4.07 22.18
N TRP A 17 -7.06 -4.71 22.28
CA TRP A 17 -7.88 -5.02 21.12
C TRP A 17 -8.36 -3.75 20.40
N LEU A 18 -8.82 -2.75 21.15
CA LEU A 18 -9.22 -1.45 20.62
C LEU A 18 -8.04 -0.70 19.98
N ALA A 19 -6.90 -0.64 20.66
CA ALA A 19 -5.70 0.02 20.15
C ALA A 19 -5.22 -0.62 18.83
N ALA A 20 -5.20 -1.95 18.77
CA ALA A 20 -4.80 -2.67 17.57
C ALA A 20 -5.79 -2.42 16.41
N LYS A 21 -7.10 -2.32 16.68
CA LYS A 21 -8.10 -1.96 15.65
C LYS A 21 -7.90 -0.55 15.10
N ILE A 22 -7.67 0.42 15.98
CA ILE A 22 -7.39 1.81 15.60
C ILE A 22 -6.11 1.85 14.76
N PHE A 23 -5.05 1.17 15.20
CA PHE A 23 -3.78 1.08 14.48
C PHE A 23 -3.96 0.48 13.09
N THR A 24 -4.63 -0.69 12.97
CA THR A 24 -4.89 -1.29 11.66
C THR A 24 -5.79 -0.41 10.78
N GLY A 25 -6.78 0.26 11.37
CA GLY A 25 -7.66 1.19 10.64
C GLY A 25 -6.88 2.38 10.06
N PHE A 26 -5.94 2.93 10.83
CA PHE A 26 -5.04 3.99 10.37
C PHE A 26 -4.16 3.53 9.21
N ILE A 27 -3.54 2.35 9.31
CA ILE A 27 -2.73 1.78 8.23
C ILE A 27 -3.55 1.57 6.96
N THR A 28 -4.76 1.01 7.09
CA THR A 28 -5.68 0.82 5.97
C THR A 28 -6.06 2.16 5.32
N LEU A 29 -6.28 3.22 6.10
CA LEU A 29 -6.54 4.55 5.56
C LEU A 29 -5.36 5.06 4.74
N LEU A 30 -4.12 4.88 5.19
CA LEU A 30 -2.93 5.26 4.42
C LEU A 30 -2.86 4.53 3.08
N LEU A 31 -3.14 3.22 3.05
CA LEU A 31 -3.19 2.43 1.81
C LEU A 31 -4.28 2.90 0.85
N VAL A 32 -5.43 3.35 1.37
CA VAL A 32 -6.49 3.94 0.55
C VAL A 32 -6.02 5.26 -0.08
N LEU A 33 -5.40 6.14 0.72
CA LEU A 33 -4.86 7.40 0.21
C LEU A 33 -3.79 7.18 -0.86
N GLU A 34 -2.92 6.20 -0.66
CA GLU A 34 -1.93 5.77 -1.64
C GLU A 34 -2.58 5.27 -2.94
N ALA A 35 -3.58 4.38 -2.84
CA ALA A 35 -4.28 3.84 -3.99
C ALA A 35 -4.99 4.93 -4.81
N ILE A 36 -5.60 5.92 -4.13
CA ILE A 36 -6.19 7.11 -4.77
C ILE A 36 -5.11 7.92 -5.48
N ALA A 37 -4.00 8.22 -4.80
CA ALA A 37 -2.90 8.99 -5.38
C ALA A 37 -2.34 8.29 -6.62
N ALA A 38 -2.07 6.98 -6.56
CA ALA A 38 -1.61 6.21 -7.70
C ALA A 38 -2.61 6.25 -8.86
N SER A 39 -3.91 6.06 -8.58
CA SER A 39 -4.97 6.07 -9.60
C SER A 39 -5.14 7.43 -10.29
N VAL A 40 -4.85 8.53 -9.58
CA VAL A 40 -4.97 9.88 -10.15
C VAL A 40 -3.67 10.32 -10.83
N CYS A 41 -2.52 9.97 -10.27
CA CYS A 41 -1.22 10.44 -10.74
C CYS A 41 -0.72 9.61 -11.93
N VAL A 42 -0.73 8.27 -11.84
CA VAL A 42 -0.11 7.40 -12.85
C VAL A 42 -0.69 7.60 -14.26
N PRO A 43 -2.01 7.65 -14.49
CA PRO A 43 -2.55 7.86 -15.83
C PRO A 43 -2.18 9.21 -16.45
N LYS A 44 -1.91 10.24 -15.62
CA LYS A 44 -1.48 11.55 -16.14
C LYS A 44 -0.09 11.48 -16.77
N TYR A 45 0.79 10.63 -16.25
CA TYR A 45 2.13 10.44 -16.81
C TYR A 45 2.09 9.84 -18.22
N GLU A 46 1.18 8.90 -18.50
CA GLU A 46 1.01 8.33 -19.84
C GLU A 46 0.67 9.41 -20.88
N SER A 47 -0.23 10.34 -20.55
CA SER A 47 -0.57 11.47 -21.43
C SER A 47 0.61 12.42 -21.69
N ILE A 48 1.49 12.59 -20.70
CA ILE A 48 2.69 13.42 -20.81
C ILE A 48 3.70 12.74 -21.74
N PHE A 49 3.96 11.45 -21.55
CA PHE A 49 4.96 10.70 -22.35
C PHE A 49 4.53 10.49 -23.80
N THR A 50 3.26 10.19 -24.04
CA THR A 50 2.72 10.11 -25.41
C THR A 50 2.79 11.46 -26.12
N GLY A 51 2.66 12.58 -25.40
CA GLY A 51 2.86 13.93 -25.94
C GLY A 51 4.30 14.21 -26.43
N PHE A 52 5.30 13.49 -25.90
CA PHE A 52 6.68 13.55 -26.37
C PHE A 52 6.96 12.64 -27.58
N GLY A 53 5.96 11.89 -28.08
CA GLY A 53 6.13 10.97 -29.22
C GLY A 53 6.98 9.74 -28.93
N ALA A 54 7.35 9.52 -27.67
CA ALA A 54 8.17 8.39 -27.24
C ALA A 54 7.28 7.18 -26.88
N LYS A 55 7.76 5.98 -27.20
CA LYS A 55 7.18 4.74 -26.68
C LYS A 55 7.56 4.61 -25.21
N LEU A 56 6.63 4.13 -24.39
CA LEU A 56 6.89 3.89 -22.98
C LEU A 56 7.87 2.71 -22.82
N PRO A 57 8.84 2.80 -21.91
CA PRO A 57 9.63 1.65 -21.48
C PRO A 57 8.73 0.55 -20.90
N LEU A 58 9.09 -0.71 -21.13
CA LEU A 58 8.31 -1.87 -20.68
C LEU A 58 7.98 -1.81 -19.17
N PHE A 59 8.93 -1.36 -18.36
CA PHE A 59 8.72 -1.25 -16.92
C PHE A 59 7.64 -0.19 -16.56
N THR A 60 7.63 0.94 -17.27
CA THR A 60 6.60 1.98 -17.10
C THR A 60 5.23 1.48 -17.56
N GLU A 61 5.16 0.76 -18.68
CA GLU A 61 3.91 0.14 -19.15
C GLU A 61 3.32 -0.82 -18.10
N VAL A 62 4.18 -1.65 -17.48
CA VAL A 62 3.78 -2.55 -16.40
C VAL A 62 3.27 -1.77 -15.19
N ILE A 63 3.95 -0.70 -14.77
CA ILE A 63 3.47 0.15 -13.67
C ILE A 63 2.09 0.74 -13.99
N VAL A 64 1.93 1.35 -15.16
CA VAL A 64 0.66 1.94 -15.60
C VAL A 64 -0.45 0.89 -15.62
N ALA A 65 -0.22 -0.27 -16.24
CA ALA A 65 -1.18 -1.37 -16.29
C ALA A 65 -1.48 -1.96 -14.90
N SER A 66 -0.49 -1.96 -14.00
CA SER A 66 -0.63 -2.46 -12.63
C SER A 66 -1.34 -1.49 -11.69
N THR A 67 -1.51 -0.22 -12.08
CA THR A 67 -2.05 0.85 -11.21
C THR A 67 -3.37 0.45 -10.54
N PHE A 68 -4.28 -0.19 -11.27
CA PHE A 68 -5.57 -0.59 -10.71
C PHE A 68 -5.43 -1.66 -9.61
N TRP A 69 -4.42 -2.52 -9.71
CA TRP A 69 -4.19 -3.61 -8.76
C TRP A 69 -3.75 -3.13 -7.38
N ILE A 70 -3.29 -1.89 -7.25
CA ILE A 70 -2.94 -1.31 -5.94
C ILE A 70 -4.13 -1.30 -4.98
N TRP A 71 -5.36 -1.25 -5.50
CA TRP A 71 -6.60 -1.31 -4.71
C TRP A 71 -6.77 -2.61 -3.95
N LEU A 72 -6.09 -3.69 -4.36
CA LEU A 72 -6.11 -4.94 -3.59
C LEU A 72 -5.50 -4.77 -2.20
N LEU A 73 -4.52 -3.89 -2.00
CA LEU A 73 -3.89 -3.68 -0.70
C LEU A 73 -4.89 -3.14 0.35
N PRO A 74 -5.56 -1.99 0.16
CA PRO A 74 -6.54 -1.52 1.12
C PRO A 74 -7.76 -2.44 1.23
N LEU A 75 -8.20 -3.08 0.14
CA LEU A 75 -9.34 -4.02 0.18
C LEU A 75 -9.04 -5.27 1.01
N THR A 76 -7.84 -5.84 0.87
CA THR A 76 -7.42 -6.99 1.68
C THR A 76 -7.24 -6.60 3.15
N ALA A 77 -6.65 -5.42 3.42
CA ALA A 77 -6.53 -4.91 4.79
C ALA A 77 -7.91 -4.67 5.44
N LEU A 78 -8.88 -4.11 4.71
CA LEU A 78 -10.27 -4.00 5.16
C LEU A 78 -10.89 -5.38 5.43
N GLY A 79 -10.72 -6.33 4.51
CA GLY A 79 -11.22 -7.70 4.68
C GLY A 79 -10.71 -8.35 5.97
N ILE A 80 -9.43 -8.15 6.31
CA ILE A 80 -8.82 -8.66 7.55
C ILE A 80 -9.43 -8.00 8.79
N ILE A 81 -9.69 -6.69 8.75
CA ILE A 81 -10.30 -5.95 9.87
C ILE A 81 -11.74 -6.41 10.13
N TYR A 82 -12.50 -6.67 9.06
CA TYR A 82 -13.91 -7.07 9.15
C TYR A 82 -14.12 -8.57 9.39
N GLN A 83 -13.14 -9.42 9.09
CA GLN A 83 -13.23 -10.84 9.42
C GLN A 83 -13.26 -11.05 10.95
N ARG A 84 -14.21 -11.87 11.41
CA ARG A 84 -14.22 -12.38 12.78
C ARG A 84 -13.08 -13.39 12.94
N MET A 85 -11.89 -12.91 13.29
CA MET A 85 -10.78 -13.82 13.59
C MET A 85 -11.05 -14.62 14.87
N PRO A 86 -10.64 -15.90 14.91
CA PRO A 86 -10.68 -16.71 16.13
C PRO A 86 -9.89 -16.03 17.25
N GLU A 87 -10.36 -16.17 18.49
CA GLU A 87 -9.65 -15.67 19.66
C GLU A 87 -8.19 -16.15 19.66
N GLY A 88 -7.24 -15.23 19.83
CA GLY A 88 -5.81 -15.52 19.89
C GLY A 88 -5.02 -15.31 18.60
N LYS A 89 -5.64 -14.97 17.46
CA LYS A 89 -4.92 -14.57 16.24
C LYS A 89 -4.79 -13.04 16.12
N SER A 90 -3.60 -12.56 15.77
CA SER A 90 -3.31 -11.13 15.62
C SER A 90 -3.59 -10.67 14.18
N TYR A 91 -4.45 -9.66 14.05
CA TYR A 91 -4.73 -8.95 12.80
C TYR A 91 -3.62 -7.97 12.40
N VAL A 92 -2.70 -7.66 13.32
CA VAL A 92 -1.65 -6.66 13.11
C VAL A 92 -0.59 -7.16 12.12
N LEU A 93 -0.16 -8.43 12.25
CA LEU A 93 0.89 -8.98 11.40
C LEU A 93 0.55 -9.00 9.90
N PRO A 94 -0.62 -9.53 9.45
CA PRO A 94 -0.95 -9.51 8.04
C PRO A 94 -1.19 -8.10 7.50
N VAL A 95 -1.77 -7.19 8.29
CA VAL A 95 -1.95 -5.78 7.89
C VAL A 95 -0.59 -5.07 7.75
N LEU A 96 0.37 -5.35 8.64
CA LEU A 96 1.75 -4.85 8.50
C LEU A 96 2.43 -5.40 7.26
N PHE A 97 2.23 -6.68 6.94
CA PHE A 97 2.78 -7.26 5.71
C PHE A 97 2.23 -6.55 4.47
N ILE A 98 0.92 -6.31 4.40
CA ILE A 98 0.28 -5.55 3.31
C ILE A 98 0.83 -4.12 3.27
N PHE A 99 1.00 -3.48 4.42
CA PHE A 99 1.57 -2.13 4.49
C PHE A 99 2.99 -2.07 3.94
N VAL A 100 3.84 -3.03 4.26
CA VAL A 100 5.19 -3.13 3.69
C VAL A 100 5.13 -3.26 2.17
N LEU A 101 4.19 -4.03 1.62
CA LEU A 101 4.00 -4.12 0.17
C LEU A 101 3.60 -2.77 -0.45
N GLY A 102 2.71 -2.00 0.19
CA GLY A 102 2.38 -0.64 -0.25
C GLY A 102 3.60 0.29 -0.21
N VAL A 103 4.33 0.29 0.90
CA VAL A 103 5.57 1.08 1.03
C VAL A 103 6.61 0.72 -0.03
N LEU A 104 6.69 -0.55 -0.45
CA LEU A 104 7.59 -0.99 -1.54
C LEU A 104 7.06 -0.65 -2.94
N TYR A 105 5.75 -0.56 -3.11
CA TYR A 105 5.14 -0.12 -4.37
C TYR A 105 5.50 1.33 -4.68
N LEU A 106 5.49 2.21 -3.68
CA LEU A 106 5.79 3.63 -3.86
C LEU A 106 7.13 3.91 -4.58
N PRO A 107 8.30 3.40 -4.14
CA PRO A 107 9.56 3.60 -4.84
C PRO A 107 9.58 2.90 -6.20
N ALA A 108 8.93 1.75 -6.36
CA ALA A 108 8.84 1.06 -7.66
C ALA A 108 8.06 1.90 -8.69
N ALA A 109 6.93 2.48 -8.27
CA ALA A 109 6.13 3.37 -9.09
C ALA A 109 6.90 4.66 -9.42
N LEU A 110 7.55 5.29 -8.43
CA LEU A 110 8.37 6.47 -8.67
C LEU A 110 9.50 6.18 -9.67
N TYR A 111 10.23 5.08 -9.48
CA TYR A 111 11.29 4.67 -10.38
C TYR A 111 10.75 4.45 -11.81
N GLY A 112 9.63 3.73 -11.94
CA GLY A 112 9.06 3.42 -13.24
C GLY A 112 8.47 4.62 -13.97
N LEU A 113 7.95 5.60 -13.24
CA LEU A 113 7.47 6.86 -13.82
C LEU A 113 8.61 7.82 -14.19
N TYR A 114 9.75 7.77 -13.50
CA TYR A 114 10.91 8.62 -13.82
C TYR A 114 11.82 8.03 -14.90
N LEU A 115 11.78 6.72 -15.13
CA LEU A 115 12.61 6.05 -16.13
C LEU A 115 12.51 6.68 -17.55
N PRO A 116 11.32 6.95 -18.11
CA PRO A 116 11.23 7.54 -19.46
C PRO A 116 11.78 8.96 -19.51
N VAL A 117 11.70 9.72 -18.41
CA VAL A 117 12.27 11.08 -18.33
C VAL A 117 13.79 11.03 -18.42
N TRP A 118 14.41 10.04 -17.78
CA TRP A 118 15.85 9.83 -17.83
C TRP A 118 16.31 9.47 -19.24
N GLU A 119 15.63 8.53 -19.89
CA GLU A 119 15.95 8.12 -21.27
C GLU A 119 15.80 9.28 -22.28
N LEU A 120 14.77 10.11 -22.12
CA LEU A 120 14.58 11.32 -22.95
C LEU A 120 15.72 12.33 -22.76
N ALA A 121 16.19 12.51 -21.52
CA ALA A 121 17.29 13.43 -21.22
C ALA A 121 18.63 12.94 -21.82
N GLU A 122 18.91 11.64 -21.75
CA GLU A 122 20.11 11.05 -22.36
C GLU A 122 20.09 11.17 -23.89
N ALA A 123 18.93 10.96 -24.52
CA ALA A 123 18.78 11.09 -25.97
C ALA A 123 19.00 12.53 -26.48
N GLN A 124 18.72 13.55 -25.66
CA GLN A 124 18.94 14.96 -25.99
C GLN A 124 20.38 15.45 -25.70
N ALA A 125 21.15 14.68 -24.92
CA ALA A 125 22.52 15.03 -24.55
C ALA A 125 23.57 14.54 -25.59
N GLN A 126 23.14 13.78 -26.60
CA GLN A 126 23.95 13.27 -27.71
C GLN A 126 23.74 14.12 -28.97
#